data_AF-A0A1C5ZR99-F1
#
_entry.id   AF-A0A1C5ZR99-F1
#
_cell.length_a   1.000
_cell.length_b   1.000
_cell.length_c   1.000
_cell.angle_alpha   90.00
_cell.angle_beta   90.00
_cell.angle_gamma   90.00
#
_symmetry.space_group_name_H-M   'P 1'
#
loop_
_entity.id
_entity.type
_entity.pdbx_description
1 polymer ?
#
loop_
_entity_poly.entity_id
_entity_poly.type
_entity_poly.pdbx_seq_one_letter_code
_entity_poly.pdbx_strand_id
1 'polypeptide(L)'
;MEYKRGKPKSHQADELQLCAQAMCLEEMLCCSIPEGALFYGEPRRRTVVLFTPELRETVRRDSDEMHQLYHRGHTPKAKPSKSCSACSLKELCLPQLVRRESVQTYLRRAMEESP
;
A
#
# COMPACT_ATOMS: atom_id res chain seq x y z
N MET A 1 12.74 6.91 15.33
CA MET A 1 12.74 8.03 14.36
C MET A 1 12.91 7.44 12.97
N GLU A 2 12.12 7.87 12.00
CA GLU A 2 12.13 7.37 10.63
C GLU A 2 12.52 8.50 9.67
N TYR A 3 13.46 8.23 8.76
CA TYR A 3 14.01 9.22 7.83
C TYR A 3 13.44 9.03 6.43
N LYS A 4 12.89 10.10 5.84
CA LYS A 4 12.34 10.14 4.49
C LYS A 4 13.10 11.15 3.65
N ARG A 5 13.49 10.78 2.43
CA ARG A 5 14.30 11.66 1.56
C ARG A 5 13.56 12.92 1.10
N GLY A 6 12.29 12.80 0.74
CA GLY A 6 11.50 13.88 0.16
C GLY A 6 10.66 14.65 1.18
N LYS A 7 9.54 15.20 0.71
CA LYS A 7 8.49 15.85 1.52
C LYS A 7 7.42 14.88 2.02
N PRO A 8 6.58 15.30 3.00
CA PRO A 8 5.42 14.54 3.45
C PRO A 8 4.49 14.14 2.30
N LYS A 9 3.91 12.95 2.41
CA LYS A 9 2.90 12.44 1.47
C LYS A 9 1.53 13.02 1.79
N SER A 10 0.62 13.01 0.80
CA SER A 10 -0.77 13.41 1.01
C SER A 10 -1.61 12.37 1.75
N HIS A 11 -1.06 11.18 1.97
CA HIS A 11 -1.71 10.06 2.65
C HIS A 11 -0.82 9.56 3.79
N GLN A 12 -1.39 8.78 4.70
CA GLN A 12 -0.78 8.45 6.00
C GLN A 12 0.19 7.25 5.97
N ALA A 13 0.81 6.93 4.82
CA ALA A 13 1.60 5.70 4.73
C ALA A 13 2.89 5.76 5.56
N ASP A 14 3.50 6.94 5.69
CA ASP A 14 4.75 7.10 6.42
C ASP A 14 4.50 7.02 7.95
N GLU A 15 3.36 7.52 8.41
CA GLU A 15 2.86 7.40 9.79
C GLU A 15 2.51 5.95 10.13
N LEU A 16 1.78 5.24 9.26
CA LEU A 16 1.46 3.83 9.44
C LEU A 16 2.73 2.97 9.50
N GLN A 17 3.71 3.23 8.62
CA GLN A 17 4.97 2.51 8.64
C GLN A 17 5.73 2.72 9.96
N LEU A 18 5.82 3.96 10.43
CA LEU A 18 6.49 4.29 11.68
C LEU A 18 5.75 3.69 12.89
N CYS A 19 4.42 3.69 12.89
CA CYS A 19 3.62 3.05 13.93
C CYS A 19 3.83 1.53 13.95
N ALA A 20 3.85 0.87 12.79
CA ALA A 20 4.14 -0.56 12.68
C ALA A 20 5.53 -0.91 13.24
N GLN A 21 6.56 -0.11 12.93
CA GLN A 21 7.90 -0.28 13.51
C GLN A 21 7.87 -0.20 15.04
N ALA A 22 7.13 0.76 15.60
CA ALA A 22 7.00 0.90 17.05
C ALA A 22 6.31 -0.30 17.68
N MET A 23 5.21 -0.79 17.08
CA MET A 23 4.51 -1.99 17.55
C MET A 23 5.43 -3.22 17.58
N CYS A 24 6.23 -3.44 16.54
CA CYS A 24 7.23 -4.52 16.53
C CYS A 24 8.24 -4.39 17.69
N LEU A 25 8.73 -3.17 17.94
CA LEU A 25 9.68 -2.93 19.04
C LEU A 25 9.05 -3.14 20.41
N GLU A 26 7.80 -2.71 20.60
CA GLU A 26 7.06 -2.93 21.85
C GLU A 26 6.90 -4.43 22.15
N GLU A 27 6.58 -5.24 21.13
CA GLU A 27 6.48 -6.70 21.25
C GLU A 27 7.82 -7.35 21.58
N MET A 28 8.90 -6.92 20.90
CA MET A 28 10.25 -7.46 21.09
C MET A 28 10.86 -7.08 22.45
N LEU A 29 10.55 -5.89 22.95
CA LEU A 29 11.24 -5.30 24.11
C LEU A 29 10.34 -5.17 25.34
N CYS A 30 9.08 -5.61 25.25
CA CYS A 30 8.08 -5.53 26.32
C CYS A 30 7.95 -4.12 26.92
N CYS A 31 7.89 -3.10 26.05
CA CYS A 31 7.79 -1.70 26.46
C CYS A 31 6.62 -0.99 25.79
N SER A 32 6.38 0.27 26.15
CA SER A 32 5.38 1.13 25.50
C SER A 32 6.08 2.30 24.83
N ILE A 33 5.74 2.52 23.57
CA ILE A 33 6.23 3.61 22.73
C ILE A 33 5.00 4.42 22.32
N PRO A 34 4.73 5.59 22.94
CA PRO A 34 3.52 6.35 22.66
C PRO A 34 3.61 7.20 21.38
N GLU A 35 4.83 7.50 20.92
CA GLU A 35 5.06 8.38 19.78
C GLU A 35 6.39 8.10 19.08
N GLY A 36 6.51 8.59 17.86
CA GLY A 36 7.73 8.61 17.08
C GLY A 36 7.89 9.94 16.35
N ALA A 37 8.92 10.02 15.52
CA ALA A 37 9.14 11.19 14.67
C ALA A 37 9.55 10.80 13.26
N LEU A 38 8.96 11.48 12.28
CA LEU A 38 9.34 11.47 10.88
C LEU A 38 10.28 12.65 10.60
N PHE A 39 11.42 12.42 9.96
CA PHE A 39 12.29 13.47 9.46
C PHE A 39 12.29 13.46 7.94
N TYR A 40 11.83 14.56 7.34
CA TYR A 40 11.76 14.72 5.89
C TYR A 40 12.93 15.56 5.37
N GLY A 41 13.64 15.07 4.36
CA GLY A 41 14.89 15.66 3.86
C GLY A 41 14.73 17.01 3.16
N GLU A 42 13.54 17.30 2.61
CA GLU A 42 13.23 18.60 2.00
C GLU A 42 12.96 19.69 3.05
N PRO A 43 11.97 19.55 3.96
CA PRO A 43 11.74 20.55 5.00
C PRO A 43 12.78 20.50 6.12
N ARG A 44 13.65 19.47 6.16
CA ARG A 44 14.69 19.21 7.18
C ARG A 44 14.19 19.36 8.61
N ARG A 45 12.94 18.95 8.84
CA ARG A 45 12.25 19.11 10.11
C ARG A 45 11.71 17.77 10.58
N ARG A 46 11.74 17.59 11.90
CA ARG A 46 11.07 16.47 12.60
C ARG A 46 9.59 16.80 12.78
N THR A 47 8.74 15.87 12.39
CA THR A 47 7.30 15.87 12.65
C THR A 47 7.01 14.75 13.63
N VAL A 48 6.48 15.10 14.80
CA VAL A 48 6.05 14.12 15.81
C VAL A 48 4.79 13.41 15.30
N VAL A 49 4.74 12.09 15.52
CA VAL A 49 3.60 11.23 15.20
C VAL A 49 3.20 10.51 16.48
N LEU A 50 1.99 10.80 16.96
CA LEU A 50 1.39 10.09 18.09
C LEU A 50 0.86 8.74 17.59
N PHE A 51 1.15 7.66 18.30
CA PHE A 51 0.65 6.33 17.98
C PHE A 51 -0.71 6.09 18.64
N THR A 52 -1.72 6.79 18.12
CA THR A 52 -3.08 6.72 18.64
C THR A 52 -3.68 5.31 18.48
N PRO A 53 -4.70 4.96 19.26
CA PRO A 53 -5.40 3.68 19.11
C PRO A 53 -5.89 3.44 17.67
N GLU A 54 -6.38 4.46 16.99
CA GLU A 54 -6.90 4.38 15.62
C GLU A 54 -5.79 4.08 14.60
N LEU A 55 -4.61 4.68 14.79
CA LEU A 55 -3.46 4.43 13.93
C LEU A 55 -2.96 2.98 14.12
N ARG A 56 -2.89 2.52 15.36
CA ARG A 56 -2.52 1.13 15.71
C ARG A 56 -3.52 0.13 15.16
N GLU A 57 -4.81 0.41 15.26
CA GLU A 57 -5.86 -0.45 14.71
C GLU A 57 -5.79 -0.52 13.18
N THR A 58 -5.49 0.60 12.53
CA THR A 58 -5.26 0.61 11.07
C THR A 58 -4.08 -0.29 10.69
N VAL A 59 -2.96 -0.22 11.43
CA VAL A 59 -1.81 -1.12 11.21
C VAL A 59 -2.22 -2.59 11.39
N ARG A 60 -2.94 -2.93 12.47
CA ARG A 60 -3.41 -4.30 12.72
C ARG A 60 -4.29 -4.82 11.59
N ARG A 61 -5.33 -4.05 11.23
CA ARG A 61 -6.29 -4.42 10.19
C ARG A 61 -5.61 -4.61 8.84
N ASP A 62 -4.79 -3.64 8.42
CA ASP A 62 -4.17 -3.68 7.10
C ASP A 62 -3.13 -4.82 7.01
N SER A 63 -2.41 -5.10 8.11
CA SER A 63 -1.49 -6.25 8.17
C SER A 63 -2.24 -7.58 8.18
N ASP A 64 -3.37 -7.68 8.88
CA ASP A 64 -4.19 -8.89 8.90
C ASP A 64 -4.80 -9.16 7.51
N GLU A 65 -5.34 -8.14 6.84
CA GLU A 65 -5.83 -8.26 5.46
C GLU A 65 -4.73 -8.77 4.52
N MET A 66 -3.52 -8.22 4.62
CA MET A 66 -2.38 -8.68 3.82
C MET A 66 -2.09 -10.18 4.05
N HIS A 67 -2.06 -10.64 5.31
CA HIS A 67 -1.85 -12.05 5.62
C HIS A 67 -2.98 -12.93 5.10
N GLN A 68 -4.23 -12.50 5.24
CA GLN A 68 -5.39 -13.23 4.71
C GLN A 68 -5.33 -13.38 3.18
N LEU A 69 -4.96 -12.31 2.46
CA LEU A 69 -4.76 -12.34 1.00
C LEU A 69 -3.72 -13.38 0.59
N TYR A 70 -2.59 -13.41 1.32
CA TYR A 70 -1.52 -14.35 1.09
C TYR A 70 -1.95 -15.80 1.37
N HIS A 71 -2.56 -16.06 2.52
CA HIS A 71 -3.01 -17.40 2.92
C HIS A 71 -4.01 -18.02 1.94
N ARG A 72 -4.92 -17.22 1.38
CA ARG A 72 -5.91 -17.70 0.41
C ARG A 72 -5.40 -17.73 -1.04
N GLY A 73 -4.14 -17.34 -1.28
CA GLY A 73 -3.55 -17.28 -2.63
C GLY A 73 -4.27 -16.32 -3.58
N HIS A 74 -4.91 -15.27 -3.05
CA HIS A 74 -5.72 -14.37 -3.85
C HIS A 74 -5.04 -13.03 -4.05
N THR A 75 -4.73 -12.70 -5.30
CA THR A 75 -4.28 -11.37 -5.70
C THR A 75 -5.49 -10.49 -6.02
N PRO A 76 -5.72 -9.39 -5.27
CA PRO A 76 -6.81 -8.46 -5.58
C PRO A 76 -6.71 -7.88 -6.99
N LYS A 77 -7.86 -7.56 -7.59
CA LYS A 77 -7.88 -6.86 -8.89
C LYS A 77 -7.17 -5.51 -8.76
N ALA A 78 -6.22 -5.26 -9.66
CA ALA A 78 -5.53 -3.99 -9.71
C ALA A 78 -6.52 -2.84 -9.94
N LYS A 79 -6.26 -1.70 -9.30
CA LYS A 79 -6.99 -0.45 -9.50
C LYS A 79 -6.10 0.49 -10.31
N PRO A 80 -6.24 0.57 -11.65
CA PRO A 80 -5.29 1.30 -12.47
C PRO A 80 -5.30 2.80 -12.11
N SER A 81 -4.12 3.35 -11.84
CA SER A 81 -3.91 4.76 -11.51
C SER A 81 -2.61 5.27 -12.12
N LYS A 82 -2.30 6.56 -11.94
CA LYS A 82 -1.03 7.15 -12.42
C LYS A 82 0.20 6.49 -11.80
N SER A 83 0.11 5.87 -10.62
CA SER A 83 1.24 5.19 -9.99
C SER A 83 1.63 3.89 -10.69
N CYS A 84 0.74 3.30 -11.50
CA CYS A 84 1.00 2.04 -12.19
C CYS A 84 2.19 2.13 -13.16
N SER A 85 2.46 3.31 -13.76
CA SER A 85 3.61 3.49 -14.67
C SER A 85 4.97 3.42 -13.94
N ALA A 86 5.01 3.76 -12.66
CA ALA A 86 6.19 3.70 -11.81
C ALA A 86 6.23 2.45 -10.90
N CYS A 87 5.23 1.56 -11.02
CA CYS A 87 5.14 0.36 -10.19
C CYS A 87 6.15 -0.69 -10.66
N SER A 88 6.97 -1.21 -9.75
CA SER A 88 7.93 -2.30 -10.03
C SER A 88 7.24 -3.59 -10.47
N LEU A 89 5.97 -3.79 -10.13
CA LEU A 89 5.18 -4.97 -10.49
C LEU A 89 4.37 -4.79 -11.79
N LYS A 90 4.52 -3.68 -12.51
CA LYS A 90 3.67 -3.34 -13.68
C LYS A 90 3.62 -4.45 -14.73
N GLU A 91 4.77 -5.03 -15.07
CA GLU A 91 4.88 -6.04 -16.13
C GLU A 91 4.34 -7.42 -15.69
N LEU A 92 4.27 -7.68 -14.38
CA LEU A 92 3.64 -8.89 -13.83
C LEU A 92 2.13 -8.70 -13.64
N CYS A 93 1.73 -7.53 -13.16
CA CYS A 93 0.34 -7.19 -12.86
C CYS A 93 -0.50 -6.94 -14.12
N LEU A 94 0.11 -6.40 -15.18
CA LEU A 94 -0.53 -6.03 -16.45
C LEU A 94 -1.83 -5.22 -16.26
N PRO A 95 -1.79 -4.08 -15.53
CA PRO A 95 -3.00 -3.35 -15.10
C PRO A 95 -3.88 -2.83 -16.24
N GLN A 96 -3.34 -2.72 -17.46
CA GLN A 96 -4.11 -2.33 -18.63
C GLN A 96 -5.16 -3.38 -19.05
N LEU A 97 -4.91 -4.66 -18.75
CA LEU A 97 -5.83 -5.76 -19.08
C LEU A 97 -7.11 -5.71 -18.24
N VAL A 98 -7.08 -5.10 -17.05
CA VAL A 98 -8.27 -4.95 -16.19
C VAL A 98 -9.38 -4.15 -16.85
N ARG A 99 -9.04 -3.25 -17.79
CA ARG A 99 -10.00 -2.37 -18.49
C ARG A 99 -10.39 -2.88 -19.88
N ARG A 100 -9.90 -4.04 -20.31
CA ARG A 100 -10.18 -4.60 -21.63
C ARG A 100 -11.35 -5.57 -21.57
N GLU A 101 -12.08 -5.65 -22.67
CA GLU A 101 -13.14 -6.65 -22.85
C GLU A 101 -12.56 -8.07 -22.79
N SER A 102 -13.40 -9.03 -22.41
CA SER A 102 -12.96 -10.44 -22.39
C SER A 102 -12.64 -10.91 -23.81
N VAL A 103 -11.71 -11.87 -23.93
CA VAL A 103 -11.39 -12.50 -25.22
C VAL A 103 -12.65 -13.08 -25.87
N GLN A 104 -13.56 -13.64 -25.07
CA GLN A 104 -14.82 -14.19 -25.56
C GLN A 104 -15.72 -13.12 -26.19
N THR A 105 -15.82 -11.94 -25.57
CA THR A 105 -16.58 -10.81 -26.11
C THR A 105 -15.97 -10.30 -27.42
N TYR A 106 -14.63 -10.16 -27.44
CA TYR A 106 -13.90 -9.75 -28.63
C TYR A 106 -14.12 -10.73 -29.80
N LEU A 107 -13.97 -12.04 -29.56
CA LEU A 107 -14.14 -13.07 -30.58
C LEU A 107 -15.56 -13.10 -31.15
N ARG A 108 -16.58 -12.96 -30.28
CA ARG A 108 -17.97 -12.91 -30.73
C ARG A 108 -18.21 -11.75 -31.69
N ARG A 109 -17.76 -10.54 -31.34
CA ARG A 109 -17.88 -9.36 -32.22
C ARG A 109 -17.12 -9.57 -33.55
N ALA A 110 -15.88 -10.05 -33.49
CA ALA A 110 -15.05 -10.24 -34.68
C ALA A 110 -15.60 -11.31 -35.64
N MET A 111 -16.27 -12.34 -35.11
CA MET A 111 -16.89 -13.41 -35.91
C MET A 111 -18.27 -13.01 -36.44
N GLU A 112 -19.03 -12.17 -35.72
CA GLU A 112 -20.29 -11.59 -36.19
C GLU A 112 -20.09 -10.52 -37.28
N GLU A 113 -18.90 -9.91 -37.35
CA GLU A 113 -18.48 -8.96 -38.41
C GLU A 113 -17.87 -9.64 -39.66
N SER A 114 -17.84 -10.98 -39.73
CA SER A 114 -17.44 -11.68 -40.97
C SER A 114 -18.62 -11.77 -41.96
N PRO A 115 -18.48 -11.31 -43.22
CA PRO A 115 -19.50 -11.45 -44.25
C PRO A 115 -19.87 -12.90 -44.57
#